data_AF-A0A932QG25-F1
#
_entry.id   AF-A0A932QG25-F1
#
_cell.length_a   1.000
_cell.length_b   1.000
_cell.length_c   1.000
_cell.angle_alpha   90.00
_cell.angle_beta   90.00
_cell.angle_gamma   90.00
#
_symmetry.space_group_name_H-M   'P 1'
#
loop_
_entity.id
_entity.type
_entity.pdbx_description
1 polymer ?
#
loop_
_entity_poly.entity_id
_entity_poly.type
_entity_poly.pdbx_seq_one_letter_code
_entity_poly.pdbx_strand_id
1 'polypeptide(L)' 'MPPTNGSFAIKVEGTTVAKFEPNATATGFYDARYPIPAALVGGKARVTVRFDAGEKGRIVLVYGVRVVRARDAQ' A
#
# COMPACT_ATOMS: atom_id res chain seq x y z
N MET A 1 -0.02 -16.91 -20.30
CA MET A 1 0.76 -15.71 -19.90
C MET A 1 1.43 -15.99 -18.58
N PRO A 2 2.70 -15.65 -18.38
CA PRO A 2 3.32 -15.71 -17.05
C PRO A 2 2.50 -14.83 -16.10
N PRO A 3 2.41 -15.17 -14.80
CA PRO A 3 1.65 -14.37 -13.86
C PRO A 3 2.19 -12.94 -13.90
N THR A 4 1.37 -11.98 -14.30
CA THR A 4 1.65 -10.57 -14.07
C THR A 4 1.87 -10.44 -12.57
N ASN A 5 3.12 -10.16 -12.16
CA ASN A 5 3.47 -9.96 -10.75
C ASN A 5 2.39 -9.07 -10.12
N GLY A 6 1.87 -9.49 -8.96
CA GLY A 6 0.71 -8.88 -8.29
C GLY A 6 1.01 -7.49 -7.75
N SER A 7 1.38 -6.59 -8.64
CA SER A 7 1.69 -5.18 -8.40
C SER A 7 0.42 -4.36 -8.60
N PHE A 8 0.24 -3.38 -7.72
CA PHE A 8 -0.89 -2.48 -7.71
C PHE A 8 -0.47 -1.14 -7.12
N ALA A 9 -1.15 -0.07 -7.52
CA ALA A 9 -1.00 1.22 -6.90
C ALA A 9 -1.76 1.26 -5.56
N ILE A 10 -1.20 1.98 -4.60
CA ILE A 10 -1.83 2.28 -3.33
C ILE A 10 -2.17 3.76 -3.37
N LYS A 11 -3.46 4.06 -3.19
CA LYS A 11 -3.98 5.43 -3.19
C LYS A 11 -4.56 5.76 -1.82
N VAL A 12 -4.29 6.96 -1.33
CA VAL A 12 -4.91 7.54 -0.14
C VAL A 12 -5.68 8.76 -0.59
N GLU A 13 -7.00 8.78 -0.32
CA GLU A 13 -7.88 9.89 -0.73
C GLU A 13 -7.84 10.14 -2.24
N GLY A 14 -7.67 9.07 -3.03
CA GLY A 14 -7.54 9.14 -4.50
C GLY A 14 -6.14 9.48 -5.02
N THR A 15 -5.24 9.98 -4.17
CA THR A 15 -3.85 10.28 -4.52
C THR A 15 -2.99 9.02 -4.44
N THR A 16 -2.29 8.66 -5.51
CA THR A 16 -1.30 7.57 -5.48
C THR A 16 -0.16 7.93 -4.54
N VAL A 17 0.03 7.14 -3.48
CA VAL A 17 1.13 7.31 -2.50
C VAL A 17 2.26 6.32 -2.72
N ALA A 18 1.97 5.17 -3.34
CA ALA A 18 2.97 4.15 -3.60
C ALA A 18 2.52 3.15 -4.67
N LYS A 19 3.47 2.31 -5.09
CA LYS A 19 3.22 1.07 -5.84
C LYS A 19 3.69 -0.11 -4.97
N PHE A 20 2.85 -1.12 -4.84
CA PHE A 20 3.24 -2.38 -4.23
C PHE A 20 4.05 -3.22 -5.22
N GLU A 21 5.19 -3.70 -4.74
CA GLU A 21 6.01 -4.70 -5.43
C GLU A 21 6.10 -5.95 -4.54
N PRO A 22 5.89 -7.15 -5.09
CA PRO A 22 6.00 -8.39 -4.33
C PRO A 22 7.42 -8.58 -3.76
N ASN A 23 7.51 -8.99 -2.50
CA ASN A 23 8.77 -9.42 -1.91
C ASN A 23 8.97 -10.92 -2.13
N ALA A 24 9.74 -11.28 -3.16
CA ALA A 24 9.98 -12.68 -3.53
C ALA A 24 10.78 -13.49 -2.50
N THR A 25 11.46 -12.83 -1.56
CA THR A 25 12.28 -13.48 -0.53
C THR A 25 11.58 -13.57 0.82
N ALA A 26 10.40 -12.96 0.99
CA ALA A 26 9.64 -13.05 2.22
C ALA A 26 9.03 -14.45 2.40
N THR A 27 9.06 -14.96 3.63
CA THR A 27 8.34 -16.17 4.04
C THR A 27 7.16 -15.78 4.93
N GLY A 28 5.96 -16.27 4.62
CA GLY A 28 4.73 -15.95 5.37
C GLY A 28 4.24 -14.50 5.15
N PHE A 29 3.61 -13.94 6.19
CA PHE A 29 3.14 -12.54 6.17
C PHE A 29 4.32 -11.58 6.37
N TYR A 30 4.31 -10.48 5.63
CA TYR A 30 5.26 -9.39 5.83
C TYR A 30 4.57 -8.03 5.77
N ASP A 31 5.16 -7.07 6.47
CA ASP A 31 4.70 -5.69 6.45
C ASP A 31 5.36 -4.91 5.31
N ALA A 32 4.56 -4.27 4.48
CA ALA A 32 5.03 -3.23 3.57
C ALA A 32 4.66 -1.85 4.14
N ARG A 33 5.64 -0.95 4.24
CA ARG A 33 5.46 0.41 4.76
C ARG A 33 5.58 1.43 3.64
N TYR A 34 4.65 2.37 3.60
CA TYR A 34 4.60 3.42 2.60
C TYR A 34 4.48 4.77 3.31
N PRO A 35 5.34 5.75 2.98
CA PRO A 35 5.18 7.10 3.49
C PRO A 35 3.87 7.69 2.96
N ILE A 36 3.07 8.28 3.85
CA ILE A 36 1.84 8.96 3.49
C ILE A 36 2.06 10.45 3.79
N PRO A 37 1.91 11.34 2.78
CA PRO A 37 1.96 12.77 3.02
C PRO A 37 0.97 13.19 4.12
N ALA A 38 1.45 13.97 5.10
CA ALA A 38 0.64 14.39 6.25
C ALA A 38 -0.65 15.12 5.82
N ALA A 39 -0.61 15.86 4.71
CA ALA A 39 -1.76 16.55 4.14
C ALA A 39 -2.93 15.61 3.75
N LEU A 40 -2.67 14.32 3.50
CA LEU A 40 -3.72 13.37 3.13
C LEU A 40 -4.47 12.81 4.34
N VAL A 41 -3.86 12.84 5.53
CA VAL A 41 -4.36 12.16 6.75
C VAL A 41 -4.57 13.10 7.94
N GLY A 42 -3.91 14.25 7.98
CA GLY A 42 -3.91 15.17 9.11
C GLY A 42 -5.30 15.71 9.42
N GLY A 43 -5.70 15.64 10.70
CA GLY A 43 -6.99 16.15 11.18
C GLY A 43 -8.22 15.33 10.75
N LYS A 44 -8.05 14.28 9.94
CA LYS A 44 -9.16 13.46 9.45
C LYS A 44 -9.49 12.33 10.41
N ALA A 45 -10.77 12.18 10.74
CA ALA A 45 -11.26 11.03 11.50
C ALA A 45 -11.29 9.73 10.68
N ARG A 46 -11.37 9.84 9.35
CA ARG A 46 -11.44 8.72 8.40
C ARG A 46 -10.67 9.08 7.14
N VAL A 47 -10.03 8.08 6.55
CA VAL A 47 -9.38 8.18 5.24
C VAL A 47 -9.68 6.95 4.42
N THR A 48 -9.77 7.12 3.10
CA THR A 48 -9.98 6.04 2.15
C THR A 48 -8.65 5.57 1.60
N VAL A 49 -8.34 4.29 1.80
CA VAL A 49 -7.21 3.61 1.15
C VAL A 49 -7.76 2.75 0.03
N ARG A 50 -7.21 2.89 -1.17
CA ARG A 50 -7.57 2.09 -2.35
C ARG A 50 -6.34 1.35 -2.86
N PHE A 51 -6.51 0.05 -3.07
CA PHE A 51 -5.60 -0.78 -3.83
C PHE A 51 -6.11 -0.85 -5.26
N ASP A 52 -5.30 -0.43 -6.22
CA ASP A 52 -5.68 -0.26 -7.61
C ASP A 52 -4.75 -1.08 -8.49
N ALA A 53 -5.27 -2.21 -9.01
CA ALA A 53 -4.54 -3.09 -9.91
C ALA A 53 -4.13 -2.39 -11.22
N GLY A 54 -4.82 -1.32 -11.65
CA GLY A 54 -4.67 -0.79 -12.99
C GLY A 54 -5.11 -1.79 -14.07
N GLU A 55 -4.80 -1.48 -15.32
CA GLU A 55 -5.20 -2.31 -16.46
C GLU A 55 -4.41 -3.62 -16.49
N LYS A 56 -5.12 -4.76 -16.41
CA LYS A 56 -4.55 -6.13 -16.39
C LYS A 56 -3.68 -6.48 -15.16
N GLY A 57 -3.67 -5.64 -14.12
CA GLY A 57 -2.96 -5.94 -12.88
C GLY A 57 -3.76 -6.85 -11.95
N ARG A 58 -3.11 -7.28 -10.87
CA ARG A 58 -3.71 -8.13 -9.84
C ARG A 58 -3.33 -7.61 -8.47
N ILE A 59 -4.33 -7.47 -7.60
CA ILE A 59 -4.10 -7.19 -6.18
C ILE A 59 -3.83 -8.54 -5.48
N VAL A 60 -2.70 -8.64 -4.78
CA VAL A 60 -2.44 -9.79 -3.90
C VAL A 60 -3.29 -9.69 -2.63
N LEU A 61 -3.35 -10.76 -1.85
CA LEU A 61 -4.12 -10.75 -0.60
C LEU A 61 -3.56 -9.71 0.39
N VAL A 62 -4.43 -8.81 0.84
CA VAL A 62 -4.14 -7.84 1.90
C VAL A 62 -4.79 -8.35 3.19
N TYR A 63 -3.97 -8.72 4.16
CA TYR A 63 -4.43 -9.33 5.42
C TYR A 63 -4.65 -8.32 6.55
N GLY A 64 -4.21 -7.08 6.36
CA GLY A 64 -4.40 -6.01 7.32
C GLY A 64 -3.93 -4.66 6.78
N VAL A 65 -4.53 -3.59 7.28
CA VAL A 65 -4.13 -2.21 6.96
C VAL A 65 -4.06 -1.44 8.27
N ARG A 66 -2.95 -0.73 8.48
CA ARG A 66 -2.75 0.13 9.64
C ARG A 66 -2.10 1.44 9.23
N VAL A 67 -2.58 2.54 9.80
CA VAL A 67 -1.88 3.82 9.75
C VAL A 67 -0.96 3.87 10.97
N VAL A 68 0.34 3.97 10.73
CA VAL A 68 1.35 4.10 11.78
C VAL A 68 1.90 5.52 11.77
N ARG A 69 2.04 6.14 12.94
CA ARG A 69 2.83 7.35 13.06
C ARG A 69 4.30 6.96 12.92
N ALA A 70 5.00 7.60 11.99
CA ALA A 70 6.46 7.50 11.96
C ALA A 70 6.97 8.07 13.29
N ARG A 71 7.61 7.21 14.09
CA ARG A 71 8.63 7.68 15.03
C ARG A 71 9.89 7.82 14.18
N ASP A 72 10.71 8.83 14.46
CA ASP A 72 12.01 8.99 13.79
C ASP A 72 12.70 7.62 13.75
N ALA A 73 13.16 7.21 12.57
CA ALA A 73 13.98 6.02 12.45
C ALA A 73 15.22 6.26 13.33
N GLN A 74 15.41 5.43 14.34
CA GLN A 74 16.62 5.42 15.14
C GLN A 74 17.75 4.72 14.38
#